data_AF-A0A6N4X662-F1
#
_entry.id   AF-A0A6N4X662-F1
#
_cell.length_a   1.000
_cell.length_b   1.000
_cell.length_c   1.000
_cell.angle_alpha   90.00
_cell.angle_beta   90.00
_cell.angle_gamma   90.00
#
_symmetry.space_group_name_H-M   'P 1'
#
loop_
_entity.id
_entity.type
_entity.pdbx_description
1 polymer ?
#
loop_
_entity_poly.entity_id
_entity_poly.type
_entity_poly.pdbx_seq_one_letter_code
_entity_poly.pdbx_strand_id
1 'polypeptide(L)'
;MGDGIEYSGEKVGKGITQKEGTEQPVYYWDPVISPSGITFYTGSMDEWKGNLMIGCLSGEHINRIVMKDNKVIGEERLLEDQKERFRDVLDGIDGNLYAVTDSGKLYKISKK
;
A
#
# COMPACT_ATOMS: atom_id res chain seq x y z
N MET A 1 1.93 16.90 19.43
CA MET A 1 2.56 17.67 18.34
C MET A 1 3.06 16.65 17.34
N GLY A 2 2.67 16.78 16.08
CA GLY A 2 2.68 15.69 15.10
C GLY A 2 4.07 15.28 14.65
N ASP A 3 4.28 13.98 14.53
CA ASP A 3 5.50 13.37 14.01
C ASP A 3 5.41 13.30 12.48
N GLY A 4 5.62 14.45 11.83
CA GLY A 4 5.96 14.52 10.42
C GLY A 4 7.48 14.47 10.28
N ILE A 5 8.01 13.46 9.60
CA ILE A 5 9.44 13.33 9.33
C ILE A 5 9.74 14.09 8.03
N GLU A 6 10.67 15.04 8.07
CA GLU A 6 11.12 15.76 6.88
C GLU A 6 11.87 14.83 5.92
N TYR A 7 11.54 14.92 4.63
CA TYR A 7 12.21 14.25 3.52
C TYR A 7 13.37 15.10 2.98
N SER A 8 14.25 15.60 3.86
CA SER A 8 15.54 16.17 3.43
C SER A 8 16.57 15.04 3.49
N GLY A 9 17.14 14.66 2.35
CA GLY A 9 18.07 13.52 2.18
C GLY A 9 19.41 13.60 2.91
N GLU A 10 19.47 14.11 4.14
CA GLU A 10 20.59 13.93 5.05
C GLU A 10 20.23 12.99 6.19
N LYS A 11 21.13 12.02 6.43
CA LYS A 11 21.03 11.07 7.53
C LYS A 11 21.12 11.81 8.86
N VAL A 12 20.03 11.82 9.62
CA VAL A 12 20.07 12.24 11.03
C VAL A 12 20.48 11.07 11.91
N GLY A 13 21.59 11.25 12.64
CA GLY A 13 21.83 10.59 13.92
C GLY A 13 22.67 9.30 13.88
N LYS A 14 23.76 9.29 14.67
CA LYS A 14 24.51 8.07 15.02
C LYS A 14 23.53 7.02 15.54
N GLY A 15 23.59 5.81 14.97
CA GLY A 15 22.60 4.75 15.16
C GLY A 15 22.12 4.57 16.60
N ILE A 16 20.87 4.98 16.85
CA ILE A 16 20.11 4.59 18.02
C ILE A 16 18.83 3.94 17.48
N THR A 17 18.96 2.66 17.12
CA THR A 17 17.89 1.80 16.60
C THR A 17 16.97 1.25 17.70
N GLN A 18 17.00 1.81 18.91
CA GLN A 18 16.17 1.32 20.02
C GLN A 18 15.78 2.45 20.96
N LYS A 19 14.48 2.71 21.06
CA LYS A 19 13.84 3.13 22.32
C LYS A 19 13.14 1.91 22.89
N GLU A 20 13.40 1.60 24.15
CA GLU A 20 12.62 0.62 24.89
C GLU A 20 11.15 1.06 24.91
N GLY A 21 10.24 0.17 24.49
CA GLY A 21 8.78 0.40 24.54
C GLY A 21 8.09 0.71 23.20
N THR A 22 8.80 0.68 22.06
CA THR A 22 8.16 0.78 20.73
C THR A 22 8.15 -0.57 20.03
N GLU A 23 6.98 -1.04 19.62
CA GLU A 23 6.87 -2.18 18.69
C GLU A 23 7.51 -1.79 17.35
N GLN A 24 8.38 -2.66 16.85
CA GLN A 24 9.02 -2.47 15.55
C GLN A 24 7.99 -2.61 14.44
N PRO A 25 8.07 -1.82 13.35
CA PRO A 25 7.17 -1.97 12.23
C PRO A 25 7.32 -3.39 11.64
N VAL A 26 6.19 -4.07 11.45
CA VAL A 26 6.15 -5.43 10.91
C VAL A 26 6.64 -5.47 9.46
N TYR A 27 6.57 -4.35 8.74
CA TYR A 27 6.95 -4.23 7.34
C TYR A 27 7.30 -2.78 7.00
N TYR A 28 8.37 -2.54 6.23
CA TYR A 28 8.77 -1.22 5.74
C TYR A 28 9.17 -1.30 4.26
N TRP A 29 8.93 -0.21 3.51
CA TRP A 29 9.29 -0.10 2.10
C TRP A 29 10.49 0.82 1.90
N ASP A 30 11.50 0.32 1.19
CA ASP A 30 12.62 1.09 0.65
C ASP A 30 12.82 0.71 -0.84
N PRO A 31 12.61 1.63 -1.81
CA PRO A 31 12.27 3.05 -1.63
C PRO A 31 10.84 3.28 -1.08
N VAL A 32 10.63 4.47 -0.51
CA VAL A 32 9.33 4.88 0.06
C VAL A 32 8.25 4.91 -1.02
N ILE A 33 7.15 4.20 -0.78
CA ILE A 33 6.01 4.12 -1.70
C ILE A 33 4.86 5.10 -1.37
N SER A 34 4.94 5.77 -0.21
CA SER A 34 3.90 6.63 0.37
C SER A 34 2.52 5.96 0.36
N PRO A 35 2.29 4.96 1.25
CA PRO A 35 1.01 4.26 1.37
C PRO A 35 -0.14 5.25 1.61
N SER A 36 -1.31 4.93 1.06
CA SER A 36 -2.53 5.73 1.18
C SER A 36 -3.70 4.84 1.61
N GLY A 37 -4.82 4.83 0.87
CA GLY A 37 -5.93 3.95 1.16
C GLY A 37 -5.53 2.47 1.15
N ILE A 38 -6.23 1.69 1.97
CA ILE A 38 -5.90 0.31 2.28
C ILE A 38 -7.18 -0.49 2.51
N THR A 39 -7.25 -1.69 1.93
CA THR A 39 -8.36 -2.62 2.19
C THR A 39 -7.88 -4.06 2.15
N PHE A 40 -8.51 -4.94 2.93
CA PHE A 40 -8.46 -6.37 2.64
C PHE A 40 -9.41 -6.64 1.47
N TYR A 41 -8.94 -7.39 0.47
CA TYR A 41 -9.78 -7.74 -0.66
C TYR A 41 -10.70 -8.91 -0.29
N THR A 42 -11.99 -8.71 -0.53
CA THR A 42 -13.09 -9.64 -0.25
C THR A 42 -13.96 -9.92 -1.48
N GLY A 43 -13.57 -9.37 -2.64
CA GLY A 43 -14.31 -9.45 -3.90
C GLY A 43 -14.26 -10.80 -4.61
N SER A 44 -14.48 -10.78 -5.92
CA SER A 44 -14.75 -11.94 -6.78
C SER A 44 -13.49 -12.68 -7.27
N MET A 45 -12.31 -12.07 -7.14
CA MET A 45 -11.04 -12.65 -7.60
C MET A 45 -10.45 -13.52 -6.49
N ASP A 46 -10.63 -14.83 -6.59
CA ASP A 46 -10.26 -15.78 -5.54
C ASP A 46 -8.78 -15.71 -5.17
N GLU A 47 -7.89 -15.50 -6.15
CA GLU A 47 -6.45 -15.35 -5.94
C GLU A 47 -6.05 -14.12 -5.11
N TRP A 48 -6.97 -13.17 -4.93
CA TRP A 48 -6.76 -11.93 -4.21
C TRP A 48 -7.43 -11.91 -2.83
N LYS A 49 -8.36 -12.83 -2.55
CA LYS A 49 -9.13 -12.83 -1.30
C LYS A 49 -8.21 -12.94 -0.08
N GLY A 50 -8.43 -12.06 0.90
CA GLY A 50 -7.64 -12.00 2.13
C GLY A 50 -6.28 -11.30 1.99
N ASN A 51 -5.88 -10.90 0.78
CA ASN A 51 -4.71 -10.07 0.59
C ASN A 51 -5.03 -8.60 0.90
N LEU A 52 -3.98 -7.86 1.25
CA LEU A 52 -4.07 -6.43 1.49
C LEU A 52 -3.80 -5.69 0.18
N MET A 53 -4.66 -4.75 -0.16
CA MET A 53 -4.51 -3.84 -1.29
C MET A 53 -4.20 -2.46 -0.74
N ILE A 54 -3.14 -1.82 -1.23
CA ILE A 54 -2.65 -0.53 -0.74
C ILE A 54 -2.47 0.40 -1.93
N GLY A 55 -3.10 1.57 -1.94
CA GLY A 55 -2.79 2.61 -2.92
C GLY A 55 -1.45 3.29 -2.59
N CYS A 56 -0.59 3.50 -3.58
CA CYS A 56 0.72 4.14 -3.38
C CYS A 56 0.80 5.46 -4.13
N LEU A 57 1.14 6.53 -3.40
CA LEU A 57 1.27 7.87 -4.00
C LEU A 57 2.62 8.00 -4.71
N SER A 58 3.74 8.00 -3.98
CA SER A 58 5.08 8.10 -4.59
C SER A 58 5.49 6.83 -5.33
N GLY A 59 4.89 5.69 -4.98
CA GLY A 59 5.09 4.44 -5.70
C GLY A 59 4.39 4.39 -7.05
N GLU A 60 3.34 5.19 -7.28
CA GLU A 60 2.53 5.21 -8.52
C GLU A 60 1.98 3.84 -8.95
N HIS A 61 1.56 3.02 -7.99
CA HIS A 61 0.98 1.69 -8.19
C HIS A 61 -0.03 1.33 -7.09
N ILE A 62 -0.71 0.21 -7.26
CA ILE A 62 -1.41 -0.47 -6.15
C ILE A 62 -0.53 -1.61 -5.68
N ASN A 63 -0.16 -1.62 -4.39
CA ASN A 63 0.63 -2.68 -3.81
C ASN A 63 -0.27 -3.77 -3.22
N ARG A 64 -0.15 -4.99 -3.74
CA ARG A 64 -0.85 -6.19 -3.25
C ARG A 64 0.10 -6.96 -2.33
N ILE A 65 -0.20 -6.97 -1.04
CA ILE A 65 0.50 -7.79 -0.06
C ILE A 65 -0.22 -9.12 0.09
N VAL A 66 0.47 -10.20 -0.27
CA VAL A 66 -0.06 -11.56 -0.19
C VAL A 66 0.03 -12.06 1.24
N MET A 67 -1.10 -12.39 1.83
CA MET A 67 -1.22 -12.78 3.23
C MET A 67 -1.53 -14.27 3.36
N LYS A 68 -0.87 -14.94 4.31
CA LYS A 68 -1.21 -16.31 4.71
C LYS A 68 -0.99 -16.47 6.21
N ASP A 69 -1.99 -16.97 6.92
CA ASP A 69 -1.94 -17.21 8.37
C ASP A 69 -1.43 -15.97 9.16
N ASN A 70 -1.96 -14.78 8.83
CA ASN A 70 -1.55 -13.48 9.36
C ASN A 70 -0.08 -13.09 9.12
N LYS A 71 0.58 -13.70 8.14
CA LYS A 71 1.95 -13.37 7.73
C LYS A 71 1.98 -12.89 6.29
N VAL A 72 2.86 -11.93 6.02
CA VAL A 72 3.21 -11.53 4.65
C VAL A 72 4.04 -12.64 4.01
N ILE A 73 3.60 -13.15 2.87
CA ILE A 73 4.30 -14.19 2.10
C ILE A 73 4.68 -13.74 0.68
N GLY A 74 4.28 -12.55 0.27
CA GLY A 74 4.61 -12.00 -1.04
C GLY A 74 4.12 -10.57 -1.22
N GLU A 75 4.62 -9.95 -2.27
CA GLU A 75 4.29 -8.58 -2.67
C GLU A 75 4.20 -8.54 -4.20
N GLU A 76 3.21 -7.84 -4.73
CA GLU A 76 3.05 -7.60 -6.16
C GLU A 76 2.61 -6.16 -6.41
N ARG A 77 3.23 -5.52 -7.40
CA ARG A 77 2.88 -4.17 -7.83
C ARG A 77 1.96 -4.24 -9.03
N LEU A 78 0.78 -3.64 -8.89
CA LEU A 78 -0.27 -3.62 -9.91
C LEU A 78 -0.37 -2.22 -10.52
N LEU A 79 -0.66 -2.16 -11.82
CA LEU A 79 -0.91 -0.91 -12.55
C LEU A 79 0.26 0.09 -12.57
N GLU A 80 1.51 -0.37 -12.42
CA GLU A 80 2.70 0.48 -12.52
C GLU A 80 2.81 1.22 -13.87
N ASP A 81 2.27 0.63 -14.94
CA ASP A 81 2.26 1.19 -16.29
C ASP A 81 1.34 2.41 -16.43
N GLN A 82 0.39 2.60 -15.51
CA GLN A 82 -0.54 3.72 -15.52
C GLN A 82 0.11 5.03 -15.08
N LYS A 83 1.21 4.98 -14.31
CA LYS A 83 1.93 6.14 -13.77
C LYS A 83 0.99 7.12 -13.04
N GLU A 84 0.17 6.56 -12.17
CA GLU A 84 -0.84 7.30 -11.41
C GLU A 84 -0.59 7.20 -9.92
N ARG A 85 -0.81 8.30 -9.22
CA ARG A 85 -0.75 8.36 -7.76
C ARG A 85 -2.06 7.85 -7.19
N PHE A 86 -2.11 6.59 -6.79
CA PHE A 86 -3.31 5.98 -6.23
C PHE A 86 -3.54 6.46 -4.81
N ARG A 87 -4.70 7.08 -4.58
CA ARG A 87 -5.09 7.76 -3.33
C ARG A 87 -5.90 6.86 -2.41
N ASP A 88 -6.81 6.08 -2.98
CA ASP A 88 -7.65 5.17 -2.21
C ASP A 88 -7.97 3.91 -3.01
N VAL A 89 -8.19 2.81 -2.30
CA VAL A 89 -8.54 1.50 -2.87
C VAL A 89 -9.60 0.83 -2.00
N LEU A 90 -10.65 0.30 -2.61
CA LEU A 90 -11.78 -0.31 -1.90
C LEU A 90 -12.48 -1.38 -2.73
N ASP A 91 -13.11 -2.32 -2.04
CA ASP A 91 -13.95 -3.32 -2.69
C ASP A 91 -15.30 -2.71 -3.08
N GLY A 92 -15.70 -2.93 -4.34
CA GLY A 92 -17.05 -2.63 -4.78
C GLY A 92 -18.03 -3.73 -4.40
N ILE A 93 -19.31 -3.35 -4.28
CA ILE A 93 -20.43 -4.29 -4.03
C ILE A 93 -20.61 -5.34 -5.13
N ASP A 94 -20.03 -5.10 -6.32
CA ASP A 94 -20.00 -6.03 -7.44
C ASP A 94 -18.80 -6.97 -7.40
N GLY A 95 -18.03 -6.96 -6.31
CA GLY A 95 -16.89 -7.82 -6.08
C GLY A 95 -15.66 -7.46 -6.91
N ASN A 96 -15.56 -6.23 -7.44
CA ASN A 96 -14.36 -5.74 -8.10
C ASN A 96 -13.57 -4.82 -7.17
N LEU A 97 -12.27 -4.66 -7.41
CA LEU A 97 -11.48 -3.66 -6.72
C LEU A 97 -11.65 -2.32 -7.44
N TYR A 98 -11.87 -1.25 -6.69
CA TYR A 98 -11.91 0.12 -7.19
C TYR A 98 -10.76 0.92 -6.63
N ALA A 99 -10.26 1.86 -7.41
CA ALA A 99 -9.22 2.77 -6.97
C ALA A 99 -9.46 4.18 -7.51
N VAL A 100 -9.10 5.19 -6.73
CA VAL A 100 -9.11 6.60 -7.16
C VAL A 100 -7.70 7.18 -7.13
N THR A 101 -7.41 8.12 -8.03
CA THR A 101 -6.10 8.75 -8.14
C THR A 101 -6.14 10.22 -7.77
N ASP A 102 -4.98 10.81 -7.42
CA ASP A 102 -4.86 12.26 -7.20
C ASP A 102 -5.19 13.08 -8.48
N SER A 103 -5.13 12.46 -9.66
CA SER A 103 -5.53 13.07 -10.94
C SER A 103 -7.04 13.03 -11.20
N GLY A 104 -7.83 12.45 -10.28
CA GLY A 104 -9.29 12.39 -10.37
C GLY A 104 -9.83 11.23 -11.24
N LYS A 105 -9.01 10.23 -11.56
CA LYS A 105 -9.46 9.04 -12.29
C LYS A 105 -10.06 8.02 -11.32
N LEU A 106 -11.08 7.30 -11.80
CA LEU A 106 -11.64 6.12 -11.15
C LEU A 106 -11.26 4.88 -11.97
N TYR A 107 -10.58 3.95 -11.32
CA TYR A 107 -10.25 2.64 -11.87
C TYR A 107 -11.20 1.59 -11.31
N LYS A 108 -11.66 0.69 -12.18
CA LYS A 108 -12.28 -0.57 -11.82
C LYS A 108 -11.36 -1.68 -12.28
N ILE A 109 -10.90 -2.51 -11.35
CA ILE A 109 -10.04 -3.66 -11.59
C ILE A 109 -10.87 -4.93 -11.41
N SER A 110 -11.04 -5.66 -12.50
CA SER A 110 -11.85 -6.88 -12.56
C SER A 110 -11.11 -8.00 -13.28
N LYS A 111 -11.53 -9.24 -13.03
CA LYS A 111 -11.09 -10.38 -13.82
C LYS A 111 -11.48 -10.18 -15.29
N LYS A 112 -10.58 -10.56 -16.20
CA LYS A 112 -10.81 -10.52 -17.65
C LYS A 112 -11.78 -11.61 -18.10
#